data_AF-A0A0V1BQW1-F1
#
_entry.id   AF-A0A0V1BQW1-F1
#
_cell.length_a   1.000
_cell.length_b   1.000
_cell.length_c   1.000
_cell.angle_alpha   90.00
_cell.angle_beta   90.00
_cell.angle_gamma   90.00
#
_symmetry.space_group_name_H-M   'P 1'
#
loop_
_entity.id
_entity.type
_entity.pdbx_description
1 polymer ?
#
loop_
_entity_poly.entity_id
_entity_poly.type
_entity_poly.pdbx_seq_one_letter_code
_entity_poly.pdbx_strand_id
1 'polypeptide(L)'
;MREFIGEARTRERGQPGPAVTGRTARPRRRTRRPTLLRRRLAMTLAAVRLGRAKPWRVALTGHDVLMDGMKSLSPKCDRLKQLYESCFNKWFAEHYLKGDNSDHCQPLFRIYQECWNKTLLIQNGTNLILQRMENNDSSSTGSRFDNLEQCLESFIENSRQLCMVASDFQASSQTVLNQKIQAVLGGLQELSAKHSKFNDIKIPVELLDYVDAGKNPQLYTKDCIEKTLIRNKEVNGKIEQYKKFRACLLNELTDLFPKETIQYRTIREDDPAAGRP
;
A
#
# COMPACT_ATOMS: atom_id res chain seq x y z
N MET A 1 -2.99 -13.98 45.62
CA MET A 1 -2.50 -13.81 47.00
C MET A 1 -0.98 -13.97 46.95
N ARG A 2 -0.24 -12.94 47.43
CA ARG A 2 1.24 -12.74 47.47
C ARG A 2 1.88 -12.27 46.14
N GLU A 3 2.16 -10.96 45.97
CA GLU A 3 3.30 -10.12 46.45
C GLU A 3 4.45 -10.15 45.40
N PHE A 4 4.76 -9.11 44.60
CA PHE A 4 5.28 -7.73 44.81
C PHE A 4 6.75 -7.63 45.28
N ILE A 5 7.43 -6.58 44.74
CA ILE A 5 8.81 -6.06 44.96
C ILE A 5 9.83 -6.63 43.95
N GLY A 6 10.53 -5.89 43.07
CA GLY A 6 10.73 -4.44 42.93
C GLY A 6 12.13 -4.01 43.44
N GLU A 7 13.17 -4.08 42.60
CA GLU A 7 14.51 -3.61 42.95
C GLU A 7 15.03 -2.58 41.92
N ALA A 8 15.05 -1.32 42.36
CA ALA A 8 15.58 -0.19 41.63
C ALA A 8 17.08 -0.01 41.94
N ARG A 9 17.93 -0.04 40.91
CA ARG A 9 19.35 0.31 41.03
C ARG A 9 19.54 1.82 40.95
N THR A 10 20.15 2.35 42.01
CA THR A 10 20.49 3.75 42.23
C THR A 10 21.73 4.20 41.46
N ARG A 11 21.84 5.52 41.35
CA ARG A 11 22.74 6.33 40.53
C ARG A 11 23.97 6.72 41.34
N GLU A 12 25.17 6.29 40.96
CA GLU A 12 26.42 6.84 41.52
C GLU A 12 26.88 8.08 40.74
N ARG A 13 27.02 9.22 41.44
CA ARG A 13 27.75 10.41 40.97
C ARG A 13 29.03 10.52 41.79
N GLY A 14 30.13 10.78 41.09
CA GLY A 14 31.48 10.87 41.62
C GLY A 14 31.73 11.98 42.65
N GLN A 15 32.83 11.76 43.37
CA GLN A 15 33.39 12.50 44.50
C GLN A 15 33.71 13.98 44.22
N PRO A 16 33.68 14.86 45.24
CA PRO A 16 34.26 16.20 45.16
C PRO A 16 35.64 16.29 45.84
N GLY A 17 36.60 16.89 45.13
CA GLY A 17 37.92 17.30 45.66
C GLY A 17 37.89 18.65 46.39
N PRO A 18 38.99 19.06 47.04
CA PRO A 18 38.98 20.05 48.12
C PRO A 18 39.00 21.51 47.65
N ALA A 19 38.49 22.36 48.54
CA ALA A 19 38.30 23.79 48.38
C ALA A 19 39.61 24.60 48.51
N VAL A 20 39.77 25.61 47.65
CA VAL A 20 40.75 26.69 47.82
C VAL A 20 40.02 28.04 47.71
N THR A 21 40.28 28.90 48.70
CA THR A 21 39.71 30.22 48.94
C THR A 21 40.26 31.30 48.01
N GLY A 22 39.42 32.22 47.52
CA GLY A 22 39.94 33.46 46.92
C GLY A 22 38.94 34.35 46.15
N ARG A 23 38.52 35.43 46.83
CA ARG A 23 38.12 36.77 46.33
C ARG A 23 36.81 36.97 45.54
N THR A 24 36.11 37.99 46.02
CA THR A 24 34.80 38.55 45.65
C THR A 24 34.78 39.28 44.30
N ALA A 25 33.82 38.96 43.45
CA ALA A 25 33.35 39.82 42.35
C ALA A 25 31.83 39.66 42.15
N ARG A 26 31.08 40.76 42.26
CA ARG A 26 29.61 40.84 42.12
C ARG A 26 29.26 40.97 40.63
N PRO A 27 28.45 40.09 40.00
CA PRO A 27 28.14 40.24 38.58
C PRO A 27 26.92 41.14 38.34
N ARG A 28 27.10 42.14 37.47
CA ARG A 28 26.08 43.05 36.92
C ARG A 28 24.92 42.25 36.29
N ARG A 29 23.67 42.58 36.66
CA ARG A 29 22.45 42.09 35.96
C ARG A 29 22.45 42.57 34.50
N ARG A 30 22.78 41.67 33.57
CA ARG A 30 22.54 41.86 32.13
C ARG A 30 21.03 41.74 31.86
N THR A 31 20.34 42.85 31.61
CA THR A 31 18.99 42.85 31.05
C THR A 31 19.09 42.44 29.57
N ARG A 32 18.93 41.15 29.27
CA ARG A 32 18.81 40.68 27.87
C ARG A 32 17.51 41.21 27.29
N ARG A 33 17.59 42.10 26.29
CA ARG A 33 16.43 42.46 25.45
C ARG A 33 15.80 41.18 24.89
N PRO A 34 14.47 40.99 24.96
CA PRO A 34 13.85 39.78 24.44
C PRO A 34 14.01 39.71 22.92
N THR A 35 14.44 38.55 22.43
CA THR A 35 14.48 38.22 21.00
C THR A 35 13.08 38.35 20.38
N LEU A 36 13.01 38.56 19.05
CA LEU A 36 11.74 38.67 18.31
C LEU A 36 10.77 37.52 18.64
N LEU A 37 11.30 36.32 18.88
CA LEU A 37 10.55 35.13 19.29
C LEU A 37 9.86 35.30 20.66
N ARG A 38 10.55 35.89 21.65
CA ARG A 38 9.98 36.15 22.99
C ARG A 38 8.91 37.24 22.95
N ARG A 39 9.09 38.28 22.12
CA ARG A 39 8.06 39.31 21.91
C ARG A 39 6.82 38.74 21.22
N ARG A 40 7.00 37.87 20.23
CA ARG A 40 5.89 37.16 19.56
C ARG A 40 5.13 36.27 20.53
N LEU A 41 5.82 35.44 21.31
CA LEU A 41 5.21 34.58 22.33
C LEU A 41 4.40 35.38 23.36
N ALA A 42 4.93 36.51 23.83
CA ALA A 42 4.23 37.38 24.78
C ALA A 42 2.96 38.00 24.19
N MET A 43 2.98 38.41 22.92
CA MET A 43 1.81 38.95 22.21
C MET A 43 0.72 37.87 22.01
N THR A 44 1.10 36.65 21.63
CA THR A 44 0.16 35.52 21.52
C THR A 44 -0.44 35.10 22.85
N LEU A 45 0.35 35.09 23.93
CA LEU A 45 -0.15 34.81 25.29
C LEU A 45 -1.13 35.89 25.76
N ALA A 46 -0.86 37.16 25.46
CA ALA A 46 -1.78 38.25 25.78
C ALA A 46 -3.10 38.16 24.99
N ALA A 47 -3.06 37.77 23.71
CA ALA A 47 -4.26 37.61 22.87
C ALA A 47 -5.18 36.46 23.32
N VAL A 48 -4.61 35.34 23.81
CA VAL A 48 -5.37 34.23 24.40
C VAL A 48 -6.01 34.65 25.73
N ARG A 49 -5.29 35.45 26.55
CA ARG A 49 -5.77 35.92 27.86
C ARG A 49 -6.91 36.94 27.74
N LEU A 50 -6.95 37.70 26.64
CA LEU A 50 -8.03 38.65 26.33
C LEU A 50 -9.21 38.01 25.57
N GLY A 51 -9.24 36.68 25.43
CA GLY A 51 -10.34 35.96 24.77
C GLY A 51 -10.44 36.19 23.26
N ARG A 52 -9.46 36.89 22.65
CA ARG A 52 -9.43 37.18 21.21
C ARG A 52 -8.90 36.02 20.37
N ALA A 53 -8.33 34.98 20.99
CA ALA A 53 -7.83 33.79 20.31
C ALA A 53 -8.03 32.52 21.15
N LYS A 54 -8.47 31.43 20.53
CA LYS A 54 -8.63 30.12 21.19
C LYS A 54 -7.26 29.41 21.33
N PRO A 55 -6.95 28.76 22.48
CA PRO A 55 -5.64 28.18 22.77
C PRO A 55 -5.13 27.13 21.77
N TRP A 56 -6.04 26.40 21.11
CA TRP A 56 -5.70 25.38 20.12
C TRP A 56 -5.33 25.94 18.74
N ARG A 57 -5.40 27.27 18.53
CA ARG A 57 -5.13 27.92 17.25
C ARG A 57 -3.70 28.48 17.14
N VAL A 58 -2.77 28.10 18.03
CA VAL A 58 -1.41 28.68 18.09
C VAL A 58 -0.29 27.64 17.93
N ALA A 59 -0.61 26.41 17.54
CA ALA A 59 0.36 25.49 16.97
C ALA A 59 -0.18 25.06 15.61
N LEU A 60 0.62 25.27 14.55
CA LEU A 60 0.47 24.88 13.13
C LEU A 60 0.71 26.07 12.20
N THR A 61 1.95 26.57 12.15
CA THR A 61 2.51 26.95 10.85
C THR A 61 2.66 25.65 10.06
N GLY A 62 1.59 25.29 9.37
CA GLY A 62 1.45 24.02 8.64
C GLY A 62 0.06 23.81 8.04
N HIS A 63 -0.82 24.82 8.09
CA HIS A 63 -2.16 24.75 7.51
C HIS A 63 -2.21 25.26 6.05
N ASP A 64 -1.09 25.08 5.32
CA ASP A 64 -0.98 25.25 3.86
C ASP A 64 -0.53 23.93 3.18
N VAL A 65 -0.73 22.76 3.83
CA VAL A 65 -0.44 21.43 3.24
C VAL A 65 -1.70 20.56 3.10
N LEU A 66 -2.89 21.14 3.25
CA LEU A 66 -4.16 20.42 3.10
C LEU A 66 -4.96 20.89 1.89
N MET A 67 -4.32 20.89 0.70
CA MET A 67 -5.01 20.82 -0.60
C MET A 67 -4.15 20.14 -1.69
N ASP A 68 -3.17 19.32 -1.34
CA ASP A 68 -2.64 18.35 -2.31
C ASP A 68 -3.55 17.11 -2.25
N GLY A 69 -4.64 17.15 -3.02
CA GLY A 69 -5.45 15.96 -3.30
C GLY A 69 -4.57 14.83 -3.86
N MET A 70 -5.02 13.58 -3.72
CA MET A 70 -4.24 12.41 -4.18
C MET A 70 -3.78 12.62 -5.63
N LYS A 71 -2.47 12.48 -5.87
CA LYS A 71 -1.89 12.59 -7.20
C LYS A 71 -2.43 11.45 -8.08
N SER A 72 -2.61 11.72 -9.37
CA SER A 72 -2.92 10.69 -10.35
C SER A 72 -1.71 9.76 -10.54
N LEU A 73 -1.95 8.57 -11.08
CA LEU A 73 -0.90 7.62 -11.46
C LEU A 73 0.10 8.24 -12.46
N SER A 74 -0.34 9.25 -13.21
CA SER A 74 0.50 10.05 -14.10
C SER A 74 0.43 11.53 -13.75
N PRO A 75 1.57 12.21 -13.50
CA PRO A 75 1.61 13.64 -13.19
C PRO A 75 0.95 14.54 -14.24
N LYS A 76 0.83 14.05 -15.49
CA LYS A 76 0.19 14.77 -16.60
C LYS A 76 -1.32 14.91 -16.43
N CYS A 77 -1.95 13.99 -15.68
CA CYS A 77 -3.41 13.96 -15.49
C CYS A 77 -3.84 14.52 -14.12
N ASP A 78 -2.91 14.99 -13.28
CA ASP A 78 -3.18 15.52 -11.93
C ASP A 78 -4.19 16.67 -11.96
N ARG A 79 -4.03 17.60 -12.91
CA ARG A 79 -4.91 18.75 -13.01
C ARG A 79 -6.34 18.38 -13.40
N LEU A 80 -6.49 17.39 -14.29
CA LEU A 80 -7.81 16.89 -14.71
C LEU A 80 -8.50 16.11 -13.58
N LYS A 81 -7.73 15.33 -12.83
CA LYS A 81 -8.20 14.61 -11.64
C LYS A 81 -8.74 15.59 -10.59
N GLN A 82 -8.00 16.64 -10.27
CA GLN A 82 -8.43 17.66 -9.31
C GLN A 82 -9.76 18.32 -9.70
N LEU A 83 -9.94 18.64 -10.99
CA LEU A 83 -11.19 19.22 -11.50
C LEU A 83 -12.37 18.25 -11.37
N TYR A 84 -12.15 16.97 -11.71
CA TYR A 84 -13.15 15.93 -11.56
C TYR A 84 -13.51 15.67 -10.09
N GLU A 85 -12.52 15.48 -9.21
CA GLU A 85 -12.74 15.23 -7.78
C GLU A 85 -13.45 16.39 -7.09
N SER A 86 -13.10 17.63 -7.44
CA SER A 86 -13.80 18.82 -6.92
C SER A 86 -15.27 18.86 -7.34
N CYS A 87 -15.58 18.44 -8.57
CA CYS A 87 -16.96 18.33 -9.03
C CYS A 87 -17.68 17.19 -8.29
N PHE A 88 -17.07 15.99 -8.30
CA PHE A 88 -17.64 14.77 -7.74
C PHE A 88 -17.93 14.92 -6.26
N ASN A 89 -17.01 15.45 -5.46
CA ASN A 89 -17.21 15.60 -4.01
C ASN A 89 -18.38 16.55 -3.69
N LYS A 90 -18.54 17.62 -4.48
CA LYS A 90 -19.65 18.55 -4.35
C LYS A 90 -20.97 17.89 -4.72
N TRP A 91 -21.00 17.24 -5.87
CA TRP A 91 -22.18 16.50 -6.35
C TRP A 91 -22.58 15.37 -5.38
N PHE A 92 -21.60 14.61 -4.88
CA PHE A 92 -21.81 13.50 -3.95
C PHE A 92 -22.46 13.97 -2.65
N ALA A 93 -21.96 15.06 -2.07
CA ALA A 93 -22.49 15.63 -0.84
C ALA A 93 -23.86 16.30 -1.01
N GLU A 94 -24.06 17.02 -2.12
CA GLU A 94 -25.23 17.87 -2.31
C GLU A 94 -26.41 17.18 -2.99
N HIS A 95 -26.17 16.17 -3.83
CA HIS A 95 -27.17 15.51 -4.67
C HIS A 95 -27.27 14.01 -4.38
N TYR A 96 -26.17 13.26 -4.52
CA TYR A 96 -26.19 11.80 -4.44
C TYR A 96 -26.69 11.29 -3.08
N LEU A 97 -26.13 11.83 -1.97
CA LEU A 97 -26.58 11.46 -0.61
C LEU A 97 -28.04 11.87 -0.32
N LYS A 98 -28.62 12.76 -1.13
CA LYS A 98 -30.02 13.20 -1.00
C LYS A 98 -30.97 12.45 -1.94
N GLY A 99 -30.47 11.45 -2.67
CA GLY A 99 -31.25 10.58 -3.55
C GLY A 99 -31.34 11.03 -5.01
N ASP A 100 -30.58 12.06 -5.41
CA ASP A 100 -30.49 12.50 -6.80
C ASP A 100 -29.29 11.84 -7.51
N ASN A 101 -29.58 10.96 -8.46
CA ASN A 101 -28.60 10.15 -9.18
C ASN A 101 -28.11 10.77 -10.50
N SER A 102 -28.41 12.04 -10.75
CA SER A 102 -28.02 12.72 -12.00
C SER A 102 -26.52 13.07 -12.02
N ASP A 103 -25.69 12.30 -12.74
CA ASP A 103 -24.23 12.51 -12.78
C ASP A 103 -23.82 13.71 -13.65
N HIS A 104 -23.72 14.88 -13.04
CA HIS A 104 -23.29 16.12 -13.68
C HIS A 104 -21.77 16.20 -13.90
N CYS A 105 -20.99 15.31 -13.28
CA CYS A 105 -19.53 15.31 -13.36
C CYS A 105 -19.00 14.35 -14.42
N GLN A 106 -19.86 13.57 -15.06
CA GLN A 106 -19.52 12.63 -16.12
C GLN A 106 -18.68 13.26 -17.26
N PRO A 107 -18.99 14.45 -17.81
CA PRO A 107 -18.15 15.03 -18.87
C PRO A 107 -16.69 15.27 -18.43
N LEU A 108 -16.47 15.68 -17.18
CA LEU A 108 -15.13 15.84 -16.59
C LEU A 108 -14.44 14.49 -16.40
N PHE A 109 -15.20 13.47 -15.98
CA PHE A 109 -14.70 12.11 -15.83
C PHE A 109 -14.21 11.54 -17.16
N ARG A 110 -14.94 11.72 -18.26
CA ARG A 110 -14.50 11.24 -19.59
C ARG A 110 -13.17 11.84 -20.02
N ILE A 111 -12.98 13.14 -19.83
CA ILE A 111 -11.73 13.83 -20.21
C ILE A 111 -10.57 13.32 -19.33
N TYR A 112 -10.80 13.12 -18.04
CA TYR A 112 -9.82 12.51 -17.15
C TYR A 112 -9.50 11.06 -17.55
N GLN A 113 -10.52 10.26 -17.85
CA GLN A 113 -10.40 8.86 -18.27
C GLN A 113 -9.63 8.74 -19.59
N GLU A 114 -9.83 9.65 -20.55
CA GLU A 114 -9.03 9.71 -21.77
C GLU A 114 -7.55 10.02 -21.48
N CYS A 115 -7.26 10.98 -20.60
CA CYS A 115 -5.88 11.27 -20.19
C CYS A 115 -5.23 10.05 -19.52
N TRP A 116 -5.97 9.39 -18.65
CA TRP A 116 -5.53 8.20 -17.95
C TRP A 116 -5.30 7.03 -18.91
N ASN A 117 -6.24 6.75 -19.82
CA ASN A 117 -6.10 5.71 -20.84
C ASN A 117 -4.92 5.97 -21.78
N LYS A 118 -4.68 7.22 -22.19
CA LYS A 118 -3.53 7.59 -23.03
C LYS A 118 -2.21 7.37 -22.28
N THR A 119 -2.13 7.73 -21.00
CA THR A 119 -0.91 7.54 -20.20
C THR A 119 -0.66 6.07 -19.86
N LEU A 120 -1.72 5.30 -19.66
CA LEU A 120 -1.67 3.85 -19.56
C LEU A 120 -1.08 3.28 -20.86
N LEU A 121 -1.68 3.54 -22.03
CA LEU A 121 -1.21 3.05 -23.33
C LEU A 121 0.25 3.41 -23.64
N ILE A 122 0.73 4.60 -23.27
CA ILE A 122 2.12 5.03 -23.50
C ILE A 122 3.10 4.31 -22.56
N GLN A 123 2.67 3.89 -21.37
CA GLN A 123 3.47 3.03 -20.49
C GLN A 123 3.32 1.54 -20.81
N ASN A 124 2.45 1.16 -21.74
CA ASN A 124 2.04 -0.22 -22.00
C ASN A 124 2.91 -0.94 -23.02
N GLY A 125 4.11 -1.33 -22.59
CA GLY A 125 4.67 -2.62 -22.99
C GLY A 125 4.12 -3.80 -22.16
N THR A 126 3.24 -3.57 -21.19
CA THR A 126 2.97 -4.54 -20.11
C THR A 126 1.50 -4.82 -19.75
N ASN A 127 0.52 -4.13 -20.35
CA ASN A 127 -0.88 -4.23 -19.89
C ASN A 127 -1.83 -5.10 -20.72
N LEU A 128 -1.32 -6.04 -21.51
CA LEU A 128 -2.19 -7.11 -22.02
C LEU A 128 -2.72 -8.03 -20.90
N ILE A 129 -2.09 -8.05 -19.72
CA ILE A 129 -2.47 -8.95 -18.62
C ILE A 129 -3.56 -8.32 -17.72
N LEU A 130 -3.47 -7.03 -17.39
CA LEU A 130 -4.47 -6.38 -16.54
C LEU A 130 -5.81 -6.14 -17.25
N GLN A 131 -5.81 -5.79 -18.54
CA GLN A 131 -7.06 -5.64 -19.31
C GLN A 131 -7.84 -6.95 -19.50
N ARG A 132 -7.16 -8.10 -19.35
CA ARG A 132 -7.82 -9.42 -19.42
C ARG A 132 -8.46 -9.82 -18.09
N MET A 133 -8.10 -9.17 -16.98
CA MET A 133 -8.68 -9.42 -15.65
C MET A 133 -10.00 -8.64 -15.44
N GLU A 134 -10.22 -7.51 -16.11
CA GLU A 134 -11.47 -6.73 -16.02
C GLU A 134 -12.58 -7.19 -17.01
N ASN A 135 -12.24 -7.96 -18.06
CA ASN A 135 -13.21 -8.40 -19.08
C ASN A 135 -13.70 -9.84 -18.93
N ASN A 136 -13.32 -10.54 -17.86
CA ASN A 136 -13.87 -11.87 -17.56
C ASN A 136 -15.02 -11.75 -16.57
N ASP A 137 -16.05 -10.99 -16.95
CA ASP A 137 -17.38 -11.12 -16.35
C ASP A 137 -17.93 -12.51 -16.71
N SER A 138 -17.57 -13.47 -15.88
CA SER A 138 -18.05 -14.84 -15.93
C SER A 138 -19.02 -14.98 -14.77
N SER A 139 -20.26 -14.58 -15.03
CA SER A 139 -21.40 -14.61 -14.09
C SER A 139 -21.63 -15.97 -13.41
N SER A 140 -21.01 -17.04 -13.93
CA SER A 140 -20.99 -18.40 -13.38
C SER A 140 -19.89 -18.62 -12.33
N THR A 141 -18.67 -18.10 -12.53
CA THR A 141 -17.55 -18.33 -11.59
C THR A 141 -17.62 -17.44 -10.37
N GLY A 142 -18.14 -16.21 -10.47
CA GLY A 142 -18.39 -15.35 -9.32
C GLY A 142 -19.32 -16.04 -8.31
N SER A 143 -20.44 -16.59 -8.80
CA SER A 143 -21.46 -17.23 -7.98
C SER A 143 -20.93 -18.30 -7.03
N ARG A 144 -19.99 -19.17 -7.45
CA ARG A 144 -19.43 -20.19 -6.54
C ARG A 144 -18.56 -19.59 -5.43
N PHE A 145 -17.84 -18.51 -5.71
CA PHE A 145 -17.02 -17.82 -4.70
C PHE A 145 -17.91 -17.01 -3.77
N ASP A 146 -18.94 -16.35 -4.29
CA ASP A 146 -19.94 -15.63 -3.47
C ASP A 146 -20.60 -16.58 -2.46
N ASN A 147 -20.95 -17.80 -2.90
CA ASN A 147 -21.51 -18.84 -2.02
C ASN A 147 -20.52 -19.35 -0.95
N LEU A 148 -19.22 -19.31 -1.24
CA LEU A 148 -18.18 -19.66 -0.27
C LEU A 148 -17.96 -18.50 0.71
N GLU A 149 -17.88 -17.27 0.21
CA GLU A 149 -17.75 -16.06 0.98
C GLU A 149 -18.90 -15.91 1.98
N GLN A 150 -20.15 -16.02 1.54
CA GLN A 150 -21.32 -15.98 2.42
C GLN A 150 -21.29 -17.07 3.50
N CYS A 151 -20.80 -18.26 3.16
CA CYS A 151 -20.64 -19.35 4.12
C CYS A 151 -19.56 -19.03 5.17
N LEU A 152 -18.42 -18.48 4.75
CA LEU A 152 -17.34 -18.03 5.63
C LEU A 152 -17.77 -16.88 6.53
N GLU A 153 -18.47 -15.87 6.00
CA GLU A 153 -19.00 -14.75 6.77
C GLU A 153 -19.98 -15.22 7.85
N SER A 154 -20.92 -16.10 7.49
CA SER A 154 -21.86 -16.71 8.43
C SER A 154 -21.13 -17.52 9.52
N PHE A 155 -20.08 -18.26 9.15
CA PHE A 155 -19.29 -19.02 10.11
C PHE A 155 -18.51 -18.12 11.08
N ILE A 156 -17.87 -17.06 10.57
CA ILE A 156 -17.14 -16.07 11.37
C ILE A 156 -18.11 -15.38 12.34
N GLU A 157 -19.28 -14.97 11.87
CA GLU A 157 -20.27 -14.29 12.71
C GLU A 157 -20.87 -15.23 13.77
N ASN A 158 -21.17 -16.48 13.43
CA ASN A 158 -21.62 -17.47 14.41
C ASN A 158 -20.55 -17.76 15.47
N SER A 159 -19.29 -17.83 15.07
CA SER A 159 -18.15 -17.99 15.99
C SER A 159 -18.01 -16.77 16.91
N ARG A 160 -18.16 -15.55 16.39
CA ARG A 160 -18.16 -14.32 17.17
C ARG A 160 -19.31 -14.29 18.19
N GLN A 161 -20.51 -14.67 17.77
CA GLN A 161 -21.68 -14.75 18.65
C GLN A 161 -21.50 -15.80 19.75
N LEU A 162 -20.91 -16.95 19.43
CA LEU A 162 -20.54 -17.96 20.43
C LEU A 162 -19.58 -17.36 21.48
N CYS A 163 -18.55 -16.65 21.05
CA CYS A 163 -17.60 -15.99 21.95
C CYS A 163 -18.28 -14.94 22.85
N MET A 164 -19.24 -14.16 22.34
CA MET A 164 -20.00 -13.20 23.17
C MET A 164 -20.81 -13.91 24.25
N VAL A 165 -21.58 -14.96 23.89
CA VAL A 165 -22.40 -15.72 24.85
C VAL A 165 -21.54 -16.44 25.88
N ALA A 166 -20.38 -16.95 25.47
CA ALA A 166 -19.44 -17.61 26.37
C ALA A 166 -18.73 -16.63 27.33
N SER A 167 -18.49 -15.39 26.89
CA SER A 167 -17.86 -14.36 27.72
C SER A 167 -18.81 -13.86 28.82
N ASP A 168 -20.09 -13.67 28.50
CA ASP A 168 -21.13 -13.18 29.41
C ASP A 168 -22.20 -14.25 29.69
N PHE A 169 -21.76 -15.42 30.17
CA PHE A 169 -22.66 -16.56 30.35
C PHE A 169 -23.69 -16.34 31.47
N GLN A 170 -24.95 -16.62 31.17
CA GLN A 170 -26.06 -16.68 32.13
C GLN A 170 -26.77 -18.03 32.06
N ALA A 171 -27.33 -18.53 33.18
CA ALA A 171 -28.02 -19.82 33.20
C ALA A 171 -29.19 -19.92 32.20
N SER A 172 -29.88 -18.80 31.92
CA SER A 172 -30.92 -18.69 30.90
C SER A 172 -30.39 -18.80 29.45
N SER A 173 -29.11 -18.53 29.23
CA SER A 173 -28.46 -18.53 27.91
C SER A 173 -27.88 -19.89 27.48
N GLN A 174 -27.94 -20.92 28.34
CA GLN A 174 -27.39 -22.25 28.05
C GLN A 174 -27.96 -22.89 26.77
N THR A 175 -29.25 -22.69 26.52
CA THR A 175 -29.90 -23.21 25.30
C THR A 175 -29.36 -22.52 24.05
N VAL A 176 -29.18 -21.20 24.10
CA VAL A 176 -28.59 -20.38 23.02
C VAL A 176 -27.12 -20.77 22.78
N LEU A 177 -26.36 -21.01 23.86
CA LEU A 177 -24.98 -21.48 23.75
C LEU A 177 -24.89 -22.81 23.00
N ASN A 178 -25.72 -23.79 23.39
CA ASN A 178 -25.77 -25.10 22.72
C ASN A 178 -26.16 -24.95 21.23
N GLN A 179 -27.13 -24.09 20.92
CA GLN A 179 -27.50 -23.79 19.53
C GLN A 179 -26.33 -23.20 18.74
N LYS A 180 -25.55 -22.28 19.33
CA LYS A 180 -24.38 -21.69 18.69
C LYS A 180 -23.22 -22.65 18.50
N ILE A 181 -22.98 -23.54 19.46
CA ILE A 181 -22.00 -24.63 19.30
C ILE A 181 -22.38 -25.52 18.10
N GLN A 182 -23.66 -25.93 18.02
CA GLN A 182 -24.14 -26.74 16.89
C GLN A 182 -24.06 -25.99 15.55
N ALA A 183 -24.33 -24.68 15.54
CA ALA A 183 -24.18 -23.85 14.35
C ALA A 183 -22.72 -23.75 13.86
N VAL A 184 -21.75 -23.60 14.78
CA VAL A 184 -20.31 -23.60 14.46
C VAL A 184 -19.87 -24.97 13.94
N LEU A 185 -20.30 -26.06 14.58
CA LEU A 185 -20.00 -27.43 14.11
C LEU A 185 -20.59 -27.68 12.71
N GLY A 186 -21.84 -27.30 12.47
CA GLY A 186 -22.49 -27.40 11.17
C GLY A 186 -21.77 -26.58 10.10
N GLY A 187 -21.33 -25.36 10.43
CA GLY A 187 -20.58 -24.50 9.52
C GLY A 187 -19.22 -25.10 9.11
N LEU A 188 -18.50 -25.75 10.04
CA LEU A 188 -17.25 -26.47 9.71
C LEU A 188 -17.50 -27.66 8.78
N GLN A 189 -18.58 -28.42 9.01
CA GLN A 189 -18.96 -29.55 8.15
C GLN A 189 -19.35 -29.07 6.75
N GLU A 190 -20.10 -27.97 6.65
CA GLU A 190 -20.49 -27.38 5.38
C GLU A 190 -19.27 -26.87 4.59
N LEU A 191 -18.32 -26.20 5.27
CA LEU A 191 -17.08 -25.72 4.65
C LEU A 191 -16.23 -26.88 4.13
N SER A 192 -16.11 -27.96 4.92
CA SER A 192 -15.41 -29.17 4.51
C SER A 192 -16.07 -29.83 3.30
N ALA A 193 -17.40 -29.83 3.20
CA ALA A 193 -18.11 -30.41 2.06
C ALA A 193 -17.93 -29.59 0.77
N LYS A 194 -17.73 -28.27 0.90
CA LYS A 194 -17.52 -27.36 -0.24
C LYS A 194 -16.09 -27.39 -0.79
N HIS A 195 -15.10 -27.89 -0.03
CA HIS A 195 -13.69 -27.97 -0.44
C HIS A 195 -13.49 -28.58 -1.84
N SER A 196 -14.20 -29.67 -2.16
CA SER A 196 -14.07 -30.39 -3.44
C SER A 196 -14.39 -29.54 -4.68
N LYS A 197 -15.16 -28.45 -4.53
CA LYS A 197 -15.58 -27.56 -5.62
C LYS A 197 -14.50 -26.57 -6.09
N PHE A 198 -13.37 -26.50 -5.37
CA PHE A 198 -12.30 -25.52 -5.59
C PHE A 198 -10.93 -26.15 -5.90
N ASN A 199 -10.89 -27.46 -6.19
CA ASN A 199 -9.65 -28.18 -6.53
C ASN A 199 -8.97 -27.67 -7.81
N ASP A 200 -9.68 -26.89 -8.63
CA ASP A 200 -9.16 -26.26 -9.84
C ASP A 200 -8.22 -25.08 -9.55
N ILE A 201 -8.25 -24.53 -8.33
CA ILE A 201 -7.52 -23.32 -7.96
C ILE A 201 -6.25 -23.71 -7.21
N LYS A 202 -5.10 -23.30 -7.73
CA LYS A 202 -3.80 -23.50 -7.09
C LYS A 202 -3.34 -22.20 -6.43
N ILE A 203 -3.15 -22.24 -5.12
CA ILE A 203 -2.70 -21.09 -4.33
C ILE A 203 -1.17 -21.21 -4.14
N PRO A 204 -0.37 -20.22 -4.57
CA PRO A 204 1.07 -20.21 -4.31
C PRO A 204 1.36 -20.17 -2.81
N VAL A 205 2.30 -20.99 -2.33
CA VAL A 205 2.63 -21.06 -0.90
C VAL A 205 3.18 -19.73 -0.39
N GLU A 206 3.97 -19.03 -1.22
CA GLU A 206 4.51 -17.69 -0.91
C GLU A 206 3.41 -16.65 -0.64
N LEU A 207 2.19 -16.85 -1.15
CA LEU A 207 1.06 -15.96 -0.87
C LEU A 207 0.57 -16.11 0.57
N LEU A 208 0.67 -17.30 1.15
CA LEU A 208 0.24 -17.56 2.54
C LEU A 208 1.06 -16.72 3.53
N ASP A 209 2.35 -16.50 3.26
CA ASP A 209 3.21 -15.62 4.07
C ASP A 209 2.68 -14.17 4.14
N TYR A 210 2.00 -13.69 3.08
CA TYR A 210 1.38 -12.37 3.09
C TYR A 210 0.13 -12.37 3.97
N VAL A 211 -0.70 -13.41 3.86
CA VAL A 211 -1.95 -13.56 4.62
C VAL A 211 -1.66 -13.71 6.11
N ASP A 212 -0.71 -14.56 6.49
CA ASP A 212 -0.32 -14.80 7.88
C ASP A 212 0.30 -13.55 8.53
N ALA A 213 0.98 -12.72 7.73
CA ALA A 213 1.50 -11.42 8.16
C ALA A 213 0.44 -10.30 8.15
N GLY A 214 -0.81 -10.59 7.78
CA GLY A 214 -1.90 -9.61 7.68
C GLY A 214 -1.73 -8.58 6.57
N LYS A 215 -0.92 -8.87 5.55
CA LYS A 215 -0.72 -8.01 4.38
C LYS A 215 -1.79 -8.28 3.33
N ASN A 216 -2.06 -7.27 2.49
CA ASN A 216 -2.97 -7.43 1.36
C ASN A 216 -2.39 -8.40 0.30
N PRO A 217 -3.08 -9.51 -0.05
CA PRO A 217 -2.69 -10.45 -1.11
C PRO A 217 -2.37 -9.81 -2.46
N GLN A 218 -2.98 -8.67 -2.80
CA GLN A 218 -2.71 -7.95 -4.05
C GLN A 218 -1.27 -7.42 -4.14
N LEU A 219 -0.60 -7.23 -3.01
CA LEU A 219 0.82 -6.87 -2.99
C LEU A 219 1.70 -7.99 -3.53
N TYR A 220 1.37 -9.26 -3.27
CA TYR A 220 2.09 -10.38 -3.86
C TYR A 220 1.95 -10.40 -5.39
N THR A 221 0.73 -10.18 -5.90
CA THR A 221 0.48 -10.08 -7.35
C THR A 221 1.31 -8.96 -7.96
N LYS A 222 1.32 -7.78 -7.32
CA LYS A 222 2.15 -6.65 -7.74
C LYS A 222 3.63 -7.01 -7.76
N ASP A 223 4.17 -7.54 -6.66
CA ASP A 223 5.58 -7.90 -6.54
C ASP A 223 5.99 -8.95 -7.57
N CYS A 224 5.11 -9.92 -7.88
CA CYS A 224 5.34 -10.92 -8.91
C CYS A 224 5.44 -10.28 -10.30
N ILE A 225 4.53 -9.36 -10.63
CA ILE A 225 4.55 -8.62 -11.90
C ILE A 225 5.82 -7.76 -11.99
N GLU A 226 6.18 -7.04 -10.92
CA GLU A 226 7.38 -6.20 -10.89
C GLU A 226 8.66 -7.02 -11.04
N LYS A 227 8.81 -8.12 -10.29
CA LYS A 227 9.95 -9.04 -10.41
C LYS A 227 10.04 -9.63 -11.81
N THR A 228 8.92 -10.03 -12.41
CA THR A 228 8.87 -10.57 -13.77
C THR A 228 9.31 -9.52 -14.79
N LEU A 229 8.86 -8.28 -14.63
CA LEU A 229 9.23 -7.16 -15.50
C LEU A 229 10.73 -6.88 -15.42
N ILE A 230 11.31 -6.84 -14.22
CA ILE A 230 12.74 -6.64 -14.02
C ILE A 230 13.53 -7.78 -14.67
N ARG A 231 13.18 -9.03 -14.38
CA ARG A 231 13.82 -10.22 -14.97
C ARG A 231 13.76 -10.21 -16.50
N ASN A 232 12.61 -9.85 -17.08
CA ASN A 232 12.45 -9.75 -18.53
C ASN A 232 13.39 -8.67 -19.13
N LYS A 233 13.45 -7.48 -18.53
CA LYS A 233 14.37 -6.42 -18.96
C LYS A 233 15.84 -6.86 -18.86
N GLU A 234 16.22 -7.52 -17.76
CA GLU A 234 17.57 -8.05 -17.58
C GLU A 234 17.93 -9.10 -18.63
N VAL A 235 17.03 -10.05 -18.90
CA VAL A 235 17.25 -11.10 -19.90
C VAL A 235 17.34 -10.49 -21.30
N ASN A 236 16.48 -9.53 -21.65
CA ASN A 236 16.57 -8.83 -22.92
C ASN A 236 17.87 -8.03 -23.07
N GLY A 237 18.31 -7.37 -21.99
CA GLY A 237 19.61 -6.69 -21.95
C GLY A 237 20.78 -7.65 -22.21
N LYS A 238 20.75 -8.84 -21.61
CA LYS A 238 21.74 -9.90 -21.86
C LYS A 238 21.69 -10.38 -23.31
N ILE A 239 20.50 -10.65 -23.86
CA ILE A 239 20.32 -11.07 -25.26
C ILE A 239 20.93 -10.02 -26.20
N GLU A 240 20.67 -8.74 -25.95
CA GLU A 240 21.19 -7.65 -26.77
C GLU A 240 22.72 -7.54 -26.70
N GLN A 241 23.30 -7.73 -25.50
CA GLN A 241 24.76 -7.79 -25.33
C GLN A 241 25.37 -8.98 -26.09
N TYR A 242 24.76 -10.16 -26.02
CA TYR A 242 25.22 -11.33 -26.77
C TYR A 242 25.12 -11.12 -28.28
N LYS A 243 24.06 -10.46 -28.77
CA LYS A 243 23.91 -10.10 -30.19
C LYS A 243 25.02 -9.15 -30.65
N LYS A 244 25.32 -8.11 -29.86
CA LYS A 244 26.40 -7.16 -30.15
C LYS A 244 27.77 -7.83 -30.12
N PHE A 245 28.04 -8.63 -29.10
CA PHE A 245 29.29 -9.40 -29.00
C PHE A 245 29.47 -10.33 -30.20
N ARG A 246 28.40 -11.05 -30.59
CA ARG A 246 28.40 -11.90 -31.80
C ARG A 246 28.74 -11.09 -33.05
N ALA A 247 28.15 -9.92 -33.23
CA ALA A 247 28.40 -9.07 -34.40
C ALA A 247 29.87 -8.60 -34.45
N CYS A 248 30.41 -8.12 -33.33
CA CYS A 248 31.82 -7.71 -33.25
C CYS A 248 32.77 -8.88 -33.52
N LEU A 249 32.52 -10.03 -32.91
CA LEU A 249 33.35 -11.22 -33.11
C LEU A 249 33.33 -11.68 -34.56
N LEU A 250 32.17 -11.66 -35.22
CA LEU A 250 32.06 -12.00 -36.64
C LEU A 250 32.78 -11.01 -37.55
N ASN A 251 32.85 -9.73 -37.19
CA ASN A 251 33.61 -8.74 -37.97
C ASN A 251 35.11 -9.06 -37.91
N GLU A 252 35.68 -9.21 -36.72
CA GLU A 252 37.11 -9.55 -36.54
C GLU A 252 37.47 -10.88 -37.21
N LEU A 253 36.60 -11.88 -37.12
CA LEU A 253 36.80 -13.17 -37.80
C LEU A 253 36.72 -13.06 -39.32
N THR A 254 35.89 -12.16 -39.85
CA THR A 254 35.82 -11.93 -41.30
C THR A 254 37.14 -11.36 -41.82
N ASP A 255 37.80 -10.50 -41.05
CA ASP A 255 39.06 -9.87 -41.42
C ASP A 255 40.23 -10.86 -41.37
N LEU A 256 40.28 -11.75 -40.37
CA LEU A 256 41.36 -12.74 -40.22
C LEU A 256 41.15 -14.02 -41.04
N PHE A 257 39.91 -14.50 -41.15
CA PHE A 257 39.57 -15.81 -41.74
C PHE A 257 38.28 -15.71 -42.60
N PRO A 258 38.37 -15.13 -43.82
CA PRO A 258 37.19 -14.83 -44.62
C PRO A 258 36.48 -16.08 -45.16
N LYS A 259 37.22 -17.14 -45.52
CA LYS A 259 36.64 -18.36 -46.13
C LYS A 259 35.83 -19.18 -45.12
N GLU A 260 36.39 -19.34 -43.92
CA GLU A 260 35.81 -20.07 -42.80
C GLU A 260 34.57 -19.35 -42.24
N THR A 261 34.62 -18.01 -42.19
CA THR A 261 33.48 -17.20 -41.71
C THR A 261 32.28 -17.25 -42.66
N ILE A 262 32.51 -17.36 -43.97
CA ILE A 262 31.43 -17.55 -44.96
C ILE A 262 30.76 -18.92 -44.77
N GLN A 263 31.54 -19.99 -44.57
CA GLN A 263 31.00 -21.32 -44.27
C GLN A 263 30.16 -21.34 -42.99
N TYR A 264 30.62 -20.66 -41.93
CA TYR A 264 29.86 -20.52 -40.68
C TYR A 264 28.52 -19.80 -40.87
N ARG A 265 28.48 -18.74 -41.68
CA ARG A 265 27.23 -18.01 -41.98
C ARG A 265 26.22 -18.90 -42.68
N THR A 266 26.63 -19.66 -43.69
CA THR A 266 25.76 -20.59 -44.42
C THR A 266 25.13 -21.63 -43.49
N ILE A 267 25.93 -22.24 -42.60
CA ILE A 267 25.43 -23.25 -41.65
C ILE A 267 24.43 -22.66 -40.64
N ARG A 268 24.59 -21.39 -40.25
CA ARG A 268 23.67 -20.72 -39.31
C ARG A 268 22.42 -20.15 -39.93
N GLU A 269 22.44 -19.75 -41.21
CA GLU A 269 21.24 -19.29 -41.91
C GLU A 269 20.23 -20.44 -42.11
N ASP A 270 20.71 -21.68 -42.17
CA ASP A 270 19.89 -22.89 -42.21
C ASP A 270 19.33 -23.32 -40.83
N ASP A 271 19.76 -22.70 -39.73
CA ASP A 271 19.24 -23.02 -38.39
C ASP A 271 17.89 -22.29 -38.14
N PRO A 272 16.75 -23.00 -38.04
CA PRO A 272 15.43 -22.40 -37.84
C PRO A 272 15.30 -21.64 -36.51
N ALA A 273 16.25 -21.78 -35.58
CA ALA A 273 16.31 -21.00 -34.35
C ALA A 273 17.07 -19.67 -34.49
N ALA A 274 17.83 -19.45 -35.56
CA ALA A 274 18.65 -18.24 -35.76
C ALA A 274 17.83 -17.01 -36.18
N GLY A 275 16.60 -17.20 -36.65
CA GLY A 275 15.69 -16.15 -37.11
C GLY A 275 14.70 -15.62 -36.06
N ARG A 276 14.81 -16.03 -34.78
CA ARG A 276 13.92 -15.50 -33.74
C ARG A 276 14.54 -14.20 -33.17
N PRO A 277 13.89 -13.03 -33.34
CA PRO A 277 14.37 -11.78 -32.76
C PRO A 277 14.46 -11.85 -31.24
#